data_AF-A0A9W8QR77-F1
#
_entry.id   AF-A0A9W8QR77-F1
#
_cell.length_a   1.000
_cell.length_b   1.000
_cell.length_c   1.000
_cell.angle_alpha   90.00
_cell.angle_beta   90.00
_cell.angle_gamma   90.00
#
_symmetry.space_group_name_H-M   'P 1'
#
loop_
_entity.id
_entity.type
_entity.pdbx_description
1 polymer ?
#
loop_
_entity_poly.entity_id
_entity_poly.type
_entity_poly.pdbx_seq_one_letter_code
_entity_poly.pdbx_strand_id
1 'polypeptide(L)'
;MHSKLAILHASLATALFRASPAVFTGSSDADWSPGPLLQPGKPCGGQSYDPDEYVCRDGTLCPVVNGEPLSRCGRACFSQYLYTCCNGTDLEIRSPLHRGYMTLRAENPQDAGHVSPPFSPYPSSSGSGSKNKSSSGVVDGRPMTACNLAWNIGGRTCSYCPVPAVDPALCPAGGVTALSAATNAMDVAVPGGQRFFLTEHWTVRYTQAHSALVPNGSTTAGFRAFDGGGFFNLLDGAWGWVACGGGGKGEEAQRTLHVRNSTNGEELRGCVGLNLRIEGFEADEEAAWQYS
;
A
#
# COMPACT_ATOMS: atom_id res chain seq x y z
N MET A 1 62.81 -21.87 25.10
CA MET A 1 61.64 -21.33 25.84
C MET A 1 60.39 -21.90 25.17
N HIS A 2 60.06 -23.17 25.44
CA HIS A 2 58.92 -23.63 26.24
C HIS A 2 57.54 -23.12 25.77
N SER A 3 56.87 -23.95 24.95
CA SER A 3 55.41 -24.01 24.76
C SER A 3 54.69 -24.14 26.08
N LYS A 4 53.51 -23.50 26.24
CA LYS A 4 52.31 -24.14 26.82
C LYS A 4 51.03 -23.52 26.27
N LEU A 5 50.22 -24.42 25.71
CA LEU A 5 48.82 -24.31 25.31
C LEU A 5 47.97 -24.21 26.58
N ALA A 6 47.02 -23.26 26.65
CA ALA A 6 46.05 -23.18 27.74
C ALA A 6 44.70 -23.73 27.26
N ILE A 7 44.33 -24.89 27.80
CA ILE A 7 43.01 -25.50 27.69
C ILE A 7 42.22 -25.06 28.93
N LEU A 8 41.03 -24.48 28.75
CA LEU A 8 40.08 -24.22 29.83
C LEU A 8 38.79 -25.02 29.56
N HIS A 9 38.57 -26.01 30.43
CA HIS A 9 37.40 -26.88 30.46
C HIS A 9 36.17 -26.15 31.00
N ALA A 10 35.04 -26.34 30.32
CA ALA A 10 33.71 -25.97 30.77
C ALA A 10 33.27 -26.84 31.96
N SER A 11 32.72 -26.22 33.01
CA SER A 11 32.07 -26.91 34.12
C SER A 11 30.55 -26.82 33.96
N LEU A 12 29.88 -27.98 33.90
CA LEU A 12 28.43 -28.13 33.99
C LEU A 12 27.98 -27.79 35.42
N ALA A 13 27.00 -26.87 35.55
CA ALA A 13 26.28 -26.64 36.81
C ALA A 13 24.89 -27.28 36.70
N THR A 14 24.67 -28.33 37.49
CA THR A 14 23.39 -29.04 37.63
C THR A 14 22.53 -28.31 38.67
N ALA A 15 21.48 -27.61 38.24
CA ALA A 15 20.49 -27.01 39.14
C ALA A 15 19.25 -27.91 39.26
N LEU A 16 19.05 -28.46 40.45
CA LEU A 16 17.90 -29.25 40.86
C LEU A 16 16.65 -28.36 41.00
N PHE A 17 15.62 -28.61 40.18
CA PHE A 17 14.29 -28.03 40.40
C PHE A 17 13.48 -28.94 41.34
N ARG A 18 13.12 -28.40 42.51
CA ARG A 18 12.12 -28.95 43.42
C ARG A 18 10.71 -28.65 42.86
N ALA A 19 9.91 -29.69 42.65
CA ALA A 19 8.48 -29.55 42.39
C ALA A 19 7.72 -29.45 43.72
N SER A 20 6.98 -28.36 43.92
CA SER A 20 5.97 -28.23 44.97
C SER A 20 4.60 -28.62 44.41
N PRO A 21 3.77 -29.42 45.10
CA PRO A 21 2.41 -29.69 44.66
C PRO A 21 1.49 -28.54 45.08
N ALA A 22 1.00 -27.77 44.10
CA ALA A 22 -0.12 -26.85 44.32
C ALA A 22 -1.43 -27.63 44.19
N VAL A 23 -2.18 -27.69 45.29
CA VAL A 23 -3.53 -28.22 45.38
C VAL A 23 -4.48 -27.26 44.68
N PHE A 24 -5.12 -27.69 43.60
CA PHE A 24 -6.20 -26.93 42.95
C PHE A 24 -7.53 -27.26 43.64
N THR A 25 -8.03 -26.32 44.43
CA THR A 25 -9.44 -26.27 44.82
C THR A 25 -10.24 -25.71 43.65
N GLY A 26 -11.14 -26.50 43.09
CA GLY A 26 -12.03 -26.08 42.00
C GLY A 26 -13.03 -25.02 42.48
N SER A 27 -13.04 -23.88 41.79
CA SER A 27 -14.18 -22.98 41.72
C SER A 27 -14.81 -23.14 40.34
N SER A 28 -15.97 -23.78 40.27
CA SER A 28 -16.87 -23.72 39.13
C SER A 28 -17.35 -22.28 38.98
N ASP A 29 -16.82 -21.56 37.99
CA ASP A 29 -17.45 -20.45 37.26
C ASP A 29 -16.38 -19.86 36.32
N ALA A 30 -16.01 -20.63 35.30
CA ALA A 30 -15.17 -20.14 34.21
C ALA A 30 -16.10 -19.55 33.14
N ASP A 31 -16.21 -18.22 33.16
CA ASP A 31 -16.74 -17.41 32.07
C ASP A 31 -15.85 -17.62 30.82
N TRP A 32 -16.16 -18.66 30.05
CA TRP A 32 -15.48 -18.98 28.80
C TRP A 32 -15.96 -18.01 27.74
N SER A 33 -15.34 -16.83 27.67
CA SER A 33 -15.36 -16.03 26.45
C SER A 33 -14.60 -16.82 25.38
N PRO A 34 -15.24 -17.30 24.30
CA PRO A 34 -14.50 -17.92 23.21
C PRO A 34 -13.54 -16.86 22.66
N GLY A 35 -12.24 -17.18 22.68
CA GLY A 35 -11.24 -16.39 21.96
C GLY A 35 -11.66 -16.22 20.49
N PRO A 36 -11.14 -15.19 19.80
CA PRO A 36 -11.48 -14.97 18.39
C PRO A 36 -11.29 -16.28 17.63
N LEU A 37 -12.36 -16.75 16.98
CA LEU A 37 -12.34 -17.99 16.21
C LEU A 37 -11.20 -17.89 15.21
N LEU A 38 -10.14 -18.68 15.42
CA LEU A 38 -9.05 -18.81 14.46
C LEU A 38 -9.70 -19.29 13.16
N GLN A 39 -9.70 -18.46 12.11
CA GLN A 39 -10.27 -18.88 10.85
C GLN A 39 -9.57 -20.19 10.43
N PRO A 40 -10.30 -21.24 10.04
CA PRO A 40 -9.66 -22.48 9.62
C PRO A 40 -8.80 -22.17 8.40
N GLY A 41 -7.48 -22.26 8.58
CA GLY A 41 -6.54 -21.93 7.53
C GLY A 41 -6.77 -22.79 6.28
N LYS A 42 -6.48 -22.21 5.12
CA LYS A 42 -6.71 -22.88 3.83
C LYS A 42 -5.56 -23.84 3.53
N PRO A 43 -5.82 -25.00 2.92
CA PRO A 43 -4.74 -25.89 2.51
C PRO A 43 -4.00 -25.36 1.27
N CYS A 44 -2.66 -25.48 1.27
CA CYS A 44 -1.79 -25.26 0.12
C CYS A 44 -0.54 -26.14 0.24
N GLY A 45 -0.28 -27.00 -0.73
CA GLY A 45 0.95 -27.81 -0.74
C GLY A 45 1.14 -28.69 0.52
N GLY A 46 0.06 -29.08 1.20
CA GLY A 46 0.09 -29.86 2.44
C GLY A 46 0.22 -29.03 3.73
N GLN A 47 0.20 -27.69 3.65
CA GLN A 47 0.20 -26.80 4.81
C GLN A 47 -1.09 -25.98 4.89
N SER A 48 -1.45 -25.54 6.08
CA SER A 48 -2.55 -24.60 6.32
C SER A 48 -1.99 -23.17 6.37
N TYR A 49 -2.67 -22.19 5.76
CA TYR A 49 -2.24 -20.79 5.74
C TYR A 49 -3.37 -19.81 6.06
N ASP A 50 -3.00 -18.61 6.53
CA ASP A 50 -3.90 -17.47 6.71
C ASP A 50 -4.12 -16.76 5.36
N PRO A 51 -5.36 -16.73 4.82
CA PRO A 51 -5.66 -16.08 3.55
C PRO A 51 -5.52 -14.55 3.55
N ASP A 52 -5.41 -13.92 4.72
CA ASP A 52 -5.13 -12.50 4.84
C ASP A 52 -3.63 -12.19 4.69
N GLU A 53 -2.75 -13.17 4.95
CA GLU A 53 -1.29 -13.03 4.84
C GLU A 53 -0.69 -13.70 3.60
N TYR A 54 -1.33 -14.75 3.07
CA TYR A 54 -0.82 -15.53 1.96
C TYR A 54 -1.90 -15.91 0.94
N VAL A 55 -1.45 -16.23 -0.27
CA VAL A 55 -2.26 -16.84 -1.32
C VAL A 55 -1.58 -18.10 -1.84
N CYS A 56 -2.35 -19.16 -2.08
CA CYS A 56 -1.83 -20.37 -2.70
C CYS A 56 -1.80 -20.24 -4.23
N ARG A 57 -0.62 -20.46 -4.83
CA ARG A 57 -0.38 -20.50 -6.28
C ARG A 57 0.29 -21.82 -6.64
N ASP A 58 -0.48 -22.75 -7.21
CA ASP A 58 0.01 -24.08 -7.63
C ASP A 58 0.77 -24.83 -6.53
N GLY A 59 0.23 -24.84 -5.32
CA GLY A 59 0.86 -25.49 -4.16
C GLY A 59 2.02 -24.71 -3.52
N THR A 60 2.33 -23.51 -4.00
CA THR A 60 3.30 -22.59 -3.38
C THR A 60 2.56 -21.45 -2.67
N LEU A 61 2.99 -21.11 -1.46
CA LEU A 61 2.48 -19.94 -0.74
C LEU A 61 3.21 -18.68 -1.19
N CYS A 62 2.45 -17.70 -1.67
CA CYS A 62 2.94 -16.35 -1.95
C CYS A 62 2.36 -15.37 -0.93
N PRO A 63 3.17 -14.46 -0.38
CA PRO A 63 2.69 -13.50 0.60
C PRO A 63 1.75 -12.48 -0.05
N VAL A 64 0.90 -11.86 0.76
CA VAL A 64 0.16 -10.65 0.40
C VAL A 64 0.97 -9.44 0.85
N VAL A 65 1.30 -8.55 -0.08
CA VAL A 65 2.12 -7.36 0.19
C VAL A 65 1.37 -6.12 -0.27
N ASN A 66 1.16 -5.16 0.63
CA ASN A 66 0.38 -3.94 0.36
C ASN A 66 -1.01 -4.24 -0.25
N GLY A 67 -1.67 -5.30 0.21
CA GLY A 67 -2.96 -5.74 -0.31
C GLY A 67 -2.89 -6.53 -1.63
N GLU A 68 -1.71 -6.64 -2.26
CA GLU A 68 -1.52 -7.46 -3.45
C GLU A 68 -1.21 -8.92 -3.09
N PRO A 69 -2.08 -9.87 -3.46
CA PRO A 69 -1.74 -11.28 -3.41
C PRO A 69 -0.72 -11.60 -4.52
N LEU A 70 0.55 -11.68 -4.15
CA LEU A 70 1.64 -11.75 -5.12
C LEU A 70 1.45 -12.91 -6.11
N SER A 71 1.80 -12.63 -7.36
CA SER A 71 1.79 -13.61 -8.46
C SER A 71 3.01 -14.52 -8.37
N ARG A 72 3.00 -15.63 -9.12
CA ARG A 72 4.10 -16.60 -9.14
C ARG A 72 4.74 -16.66 -10.52
N CYS A 73 6.07 -16.60 -10.57
CA CYS A 73 6.89 -16.82 -11.75
C CYS A 73 7.98 -17.83 -11.41
N GLY A 74 7.95 -19.01 -12.02
CA GLY A 74 8.82 -20.12 -11.67
C GLY A 74 8.72 -20.50 -10.19
N ARG A 75 9.73 -20.14 -9.39
CA ARG A 75 9.78 -20.38 -7.94
C ARG A 75 9.64 -19.10 -7.11
N ALA A 76 9.54 -17.95 -7.74
CA ALA A 76 9.47 -16.66 -7.09
C ALA A 76 8.03 -16.14 -7.02
N CYS A 77 7.72 -15.47 -5.91
CA CYS A 77 6.53 -14.62 -5.81
C CYS A 77 6.92 -13.19 -6.18
N PHE A 78 6.10 -12.50 -6.96
CA PHE A 78 6.44 -11.20 -7.51
C PHE A 78 5.22 -10.27 -7.56
N SER A 79 5.48 -8.96 -7.53
CA SER A 79 4.47 -7.94 -7.75
C SER A 79 4.22 -7.73 -9.23
N GLN A 80 2.97 -7.91 -9.66
CA GLN A 80 2.55 -7.71 -11.04
C GLN A 80 2.63 -6.25 -11.47
N TYR A 81 2.76 -5.31 -10.53
CA TYR A 81 2.89 -3.87 -10.81
C TYR A 81 4.34 -3.46 -11.11
N LEU A 82 5.33 -4.27 -10.72
CA LEU A 82 6.76 -3.99 -10.95
C LEU A 82 7.38 -4.93 -11.98
N TYR A 83 6.93 -6.18 -12.03
CA TYR A 83 7.50 -7.21 -12.89
C TYR A 83 6.47 -7.84 -13.82
N THR A 84 6.99 -8.46 -14.89
CA THR A 84 6.28 -9.38 -15.78
C THR A 84 6.94 -10.76 -15.72
N CYS A 85 6.17 -11.81 -15.96
CA CYS A 85 6.68 -13.18 -16.03
C CYS A 85 6.66 -13.68 -17.48
N CYS A 86 7.84 -13.83 -18.05
CA CYS A 86 8.06 -14.34 -19.39
C CYS A 86 8.26 -15.87 -19.34
N ASN A 87 7.60 -16.59 -20.24
CA ASN A 87 7.71 -18.06 -20.38
C ASN A 87 7.45 -18.88 -19.10
N GLY A 88 6.82 -18.29 -18.09
CA GLY A 88 6.49 -18.95 -16.82
C GLY A 88 7.64 -19.05 -15.81
N THR A 89 8.86 -18.62 -16.15
CA THR A 89 10.03 -18.70 -15.26
C THR A 89 10.88 -17.43 -15.20
N ASP A 90 10.81 -16.58 -16.22
CA ASP A 90 11.74 -15.48 -16.39
C ASP A 90 11.09 -14.19 -15.91
N LEU A 91 11.56 -13.69 -14.76
CA LEU A 91 11.03 -12.48 -14.16
C LEU A 91 11.77 -11.26 -14.72
N GLU A 92 11.04 -10.37 -15.39
CA GLU A 92 11.59 -9.14 -15.96
C GLU A 92 10.95 -7.92 -15.32
N ILE A 93 11.74 -6.88 -15.07
CA ILE A 93 11.19 -5.60 -14.62
C ILE A 93 10.37 -4.98 -15.76
N ARG A 94 9.21 -4.42 -15.44
CA ARG A 94 8.41 -3.69 -16.42
C ARG A 94 9.20 -2.49 -16.97
N SER A 95 8.85 -2.09 -18.19
CA SER A 95 9.45 -0.92 -18.80
C SER A 95 9.05 0.35 -18.04
N PRO A 96 9.98 1.24 -17.67
CA PRO A 96 9.62 2.49 -17.04
C PRO A 96 8.84 3.39 -18.01
N LEU A 97 7.83 4.08 -17.49
CA LEU A 97 7.07 5.07 -18.23
C LEU A 97 7.84 6.40 -18.22
N HIS A 98 8.38 6.80 -19.37
CA HIS A 98 9.25 7.97 -19.51
C HIS A 98 8.57 9.20 -20.13
N ARG A 99 7.31 9.08 -20.56
CA ARG A 99 6.55 10.13 -21.24
C ARG A 99 5.07 10.00 -20.94
N GLY A 100 4.33 11.05 -21.30
CA GLY A 100 2.89 11.10 -21.14
C GLY A 100 2.47 11.44 -19.72
N TYR A 101 1.16 11.61 -19.58
CA TYR A 101 0.50 11.84 -18.32
C TYR A 101 -0.28 10.59 -17.93
N MET A 102 -0.50 10.47 -16.63
CA MET A 102 -1.25 9.35 -16.07
C MET A 102 -2.06 9.80 -14.87
N THR A 103 -3.14 9.08 -14.63
CA THR A 103 -3.82 9.08 -13.33
C THR A 103 -3.41 7.84 -12.55
N LEU A 104 -3.59 7.87 -11.24
CA LEU A 104 -3.28 6.74 -10.36
C LEU A 104 -4.55 6.23 -9.70
N ARG A 105 -4.70 4.91 -9.65
CA ARG A 105 -5.79 4.24 -8.92
C ARG A 105 -5.22 3.34 -7.84
N ALA A 106 -5.80 3.42 -6.65
CA ALA A 106 -5.45 2.51 -5.57
C ALA A 106 -5.95 1.10 -5.88
N GLU A 107 -5.08 0.12 -5.66
CA GLU A 107 -5.40 -1.30 -5.72
C GLU A 107 -5.04 -1.99 -4.41
N ASN A 108 -6.07 -2.56 -3.80
CA ASN A 108 -5.99 -3.48 -2.69
C ASN A 108 -7.16 -4.47 -2.81
N PRO A 109 -6.99 -5.58 -3.56
CA PRO A 109 -8.01 -6.60 -3.72
C PRO A 109 -8.57 -7.18 -2.41
N GLN A 110 -7.83 -7.12 -1.30
CA GLN A 110 -8.32 -7.58 0.01
C GLN A 110 -9.38 -6.64 0.61
N ASP A 111 -9.36 -5.36 0.24
CA ASP A 111 -10.35 -4.37 0.66
C ASP A 111 -11.61 -4.33 -0.20
N ALA A 112 -11.55 -4.82 -1.44
CA ALA A 112 -12.67 -4.88 -2.38
C ALA A 112 -13.85 -5.76 -1.89
N GLY A 113 -13.60 -6.59 -0.88
CA GLY A 113 -14.58 -7.40 -0.18
C GLY A 113 -14.02 -8.76 0.19
N HIS A 114 -14.41 -9.28 1.34
CA HIS A 114 -14.37 -10.70 1.65
C HIS A 114 -15.28 -11.50 0.69
N VAL A 115 -14.97 -11.50 -0.62
CA VAL A 115 -15.51 -12.48 -1.56
C VAL A 115 -14.60 -13.69 -1.45
N SER A 116 -15.10 -14.72 -0.78
CA SER A 116 -14.55 -16.06 -0.92
C SER A 116 -14.38 -16.36 -2.42
N PRO A 117 -13.26 -16.99 -2.85
CA PRO A 117 -13.05 -17.29 -4.25
C PRO A 117 -14.26 -18.01 -4.85
N PRO A 118 -14.62 -17.79 -6.13
CA PRO A 118 -15.84 -18.30 -6.77
C PRO A 118 -15.94 -19.84 -6.88
N PHE A 119 -15.00 -20.58 -6.28
CA PHE A 119 -15.05 -22.03 -6.16
C PHE A 119 -14.65 -22.47 -4.75
N SER A 120 -15.52 -22.21 -3.77
CA SER A 120 -15.53 -22.99 -2.54
C SER A 120 -16.67 -24.02 -2.64
N PRO A 121 -16.39 -25.34 -2.69
CA PRO A 121 -17.41 -26.39 -2.75
C PRO A 121 -18.15 -26.60 -1.41
N TYR A 122 -17.99 -25.69 -0.43
CA TYR A 122 -18.64 -25.80 0.87
C TYR A 122 -19.84 -24.86 0.97
N PRO A 123 -21.03 -25.34 1.36
CA PRO A 123 -22.20 -24.50 1.55
C PRO A 123 -21.94 -23.48 2.66
N SER A 124 -22.18 -22.21 2.34
CA SER A 124 -22.15 -21.10 3.28
C SER A 124 -23.21 -21.32 4.37
N SER A 125 -22.77 -21.74 5.55
CA SER A 125 -23.60 -21.59 6.73
C SER A 125 -23.74 -20.09 7.02
N SER A 126 -24.99 -19.66 7.13
CA SER A 126 -25.40 -18.33 7.53
C SER A 126 -24.94 -18.05 8.97
N GLY A 127 -23.67 -17.72 9.14
CA GLY A 127 -23.08 -17.20 10.35
C GLY A 127 -23.16 -15.68 10.35
N SER A 128 -24.12 -15.13 11.08
CA SER A 128 -24.22 -13.73 11.44
C SER A 128 -22.91 -13.25 12.09
N GLY A 129 -22.02 -12.67 11.29
CA GLY A 129 -20.70 -12.23 11.75
C GLY A 129 -19.99 -11.26 10.81
N SER A 130 -20.72 -10.57 9.93
CA SER A 130 -20.20 -9.37 9.27
C SER A 130 -20.09 -8.27 10.33
N LYS A 131 -18.95 -8.16 11.00
CA LYS A 131 -18.54 -6.83 11.47
C LYS A 131 -18.41 -5.98 10.21
N ASN A 132 -19.39 -5.10 10.01
CA ASN A 132 -19.37 -4.03 9.03
C ASN A 132 -18.01 -3.31 9.12
N LYS A 133 -17.03 -3.71 8.31
CA LYS A 133 -15.87 -2.86 8.00
C LYS A 133 -16.50 -1.72 7.21
N SER A 134 -16.74 -0.61 7.91
CA SER A 134 -17.35 0.60 7.37
C SER A 134 -16.88 0.87 5.95
N SER A 135 -17.81 1.09 5.02
CA SER A 135 -17.56 1.48 3.62
C SER A 135 -16.73 2.78 3.47
N SER A 136 -16.39 3.43 4.58
CA SER A 136 -15.40 4.53 4.69
C SER A 136 -13.93 4.05 4.72
N GLY A 137 -13.67 2.74 4.81
CA GLY A 137 -12.33 2.16 4.95
C GLY A 137 -11.73 1.50 3.71
N VAL A 138 -12.53 1.26 2.67
CA VAL A 138 -12.09 0.58 1.43
C VAL A 138 -11.31 1.57 0.58
N VAL A 139 -10.05 1.26 0.26
CA VAL A 139 -9.24 2.08 -0.66
C VAL A 139 -9.21 1.53 -2.08
N ASP A 140 -9.56 0.26 -2.26
CA ASP A 140 -9.54 -0.38 -3.58
C ASP A 140 -10.42 0.35 -4.60
N GLY A 141 -9.88 0.52 -5.80
CA GLY A 141 -10.54 1.21 -6.90
C GLY A 141 -10.66 2.73 -6.74
N ARG A 142 -10.28 3.31 -5.60
CA ARG A 142 -10.37 4.76 -5.39
C ARG A 142 -9.28 5.52 -6.16
N PRO A 143 -9.58 6.69 -6.72
CA PRO A 143 -8.58 7.50 -7.41
C PRO A 143 -7.58 8.10 -6.42
N MET A 144 -6.37 8.37 -6.88
CA MET A 144 -5.49 9.34 -6.24
C MET A 144 -5.99 10.75 -6.56
N THR A 145 -6.11 11.61 -5.56
CA THR A 145 -6.56 13.00 -5.72
C THR A 145 -5.59 13.98 -5.09
N ALA A 146 -5.39 15.11 -5.77
CA ALA A 146 -4.67 16.27 -5.27
C ALA A 146 -5.65 17.23 -4.57
N CYS A 147 -5.43 17.49 -3.29
CA CYS A 147 -6.16 18.51 -2.55
C CYS A 147 -5.35 19.00 -1.34
N ASN A 148 -5.45 20.29 -1.00
CA ASN A 148 -4.74 20.92 0.11
C ASN A 148 -3.20 20.74 0.04
N LEU A 149 -2.66 20.85 -1.18
CA LEU A 149 -1.25 20.62 -1.50
C LEU A 149 -0.73 19.23 -1.09
N ALA A 150 -1.61 18.22 -1.02
CA ALA A 150 -1.30 16.84 -0.65
C ALA A 150 -1.96 15.84 -1.62
N TRP A 151 -1.33 14.67 -1.77
CA TRP A 151 -1.95 13.54 -2.46
C TRP A 151 -2.70 12.65 -1.47
N ASN A 152 -3.91 12.26 -1.86
CA ASN A 152 -4.83 11.47 -1.07
C ASN A 152 -5.39 10.31 -1.91
N ILE A 153 -5.99 9.33 -1.26
CA ILE A 153 -6.78 8.27 -1.88
C ILE A 153 -8.26 8.51 -1.61
N GLY A 154 -9.06 8.54 -2.68
CA GLY A 154 -10.48 8.88 -2.64
C GLY A 154 -10.74 10.38 -2.69
N GLY A 155 -12.00 10.77 -2.43
CA GLY A 155 -12.45 12.16 -2.48
C GLY A 155 -12.44 12.79 -3.86
N ARG A 156 -12.45 14.13 -3.87
CA ARG A 156 -12.41 14.95 -5.09
C ARG A 156 -11.07 15.64 -5.23
N THR A 157 -10.62 15.78 -6.47
CA THR A 157 -9.53 16.67 -6.82
C THR A 157 -9.95 18.11 -6.58
N CYS A 158 -9.09 18.87 -5.91
CA CYS A 158 -9.30 20.29 -5.66
C CYS A 158 -8.48 21.07 -6.69
N SER A 159 -9.19 21.80 -7.54
CA SER A 159 -8.61 22.61 -8.60
C SER A 159 -9.20 24.01 -8.59
N TYR A 160 -8.45 24.97 -9.10
CA TYR A 160 -8.89 26.36 -9.22
C TYR A 160 -8.56 26.92 -10.60
N CYS A 161 -9.48 27.67 -11.18
CA CYS A 161 -9.21 28.50 -12.37
C CYS A 161 -9.54 29.96 -12.05
N PRO A 162 -8.62 30.92 -12.26
CA PRO A 162 -8.79 32.32 -11.87
C PRO A 162 -9.64 33.12 -12.88
N VAL A 163 -10.91 32.74 -13.05
CA VAL A 163 -11.87 33.53 -13.84
C VAL A 163 -12.20 34.84 -13.10
N PRO A 164 -12.26 36.01 -13.77
CA PRO A 164 -12.18 36.25 -15.21
C PRO A 164 -10.79 36.62 -15.74
N ALA A 165 -9.74 36.50 -14.93
CA ALA A 165 -8.37 36.79 -15.40
C ALA A 165 -7.92 35.81 -16.50
N VAL A 166 -8.53 34.62 -16.53
CA VAL A 166 -8.42 33.61 -17.59
C VAL A 166 -9.78 33.45 -18.26
N ASP A 167 -9.77 33.28 -19.57
CA ASP A 167 -10.97 32.93 -20.35
C ASP A 167 -11.55 31.61 -19.82
N PRO A 168 -12.84 31.55 -19.43
CA PRO A 168 -13.48 30.30 -19.02
C PRO A 168 -13.32 29.14 -20.00
N ALA A 169 -13.19 29.41 -21.30
CA ALA A 169 -12.97 28.38 -22.32
C ALA A 169 -11.57 27.74 -22.27
N LEU A 170 -10.62 28.36 -21.56
CA LEU A 170 -9.27 27.84 -21.32
C LEU A 170 -9.13 27.21 -19.93
N CYS A 171 -10.21 27.11 -19.16
CA CYS A 171 -10.20 26.46 -17.85
C CYS A 171 -10.51 24.97 -18.02
N PRO A 172 -9.57 24.07 -17.69
CA PRO A 172 -9.88 22.65 -17.72
C PRO A 172 -10.90 22.25 -16.67
N ALA A 173 -11.51 21.08 -16.88
CA ALA A 173 -12.56 20.56 -15.99
C ALA A 173 -12.11 20.42 -14.52
N GLY A 174 -10.83 20.12 -14.26
CA GLY A 174 -10.26 20.08 -12.92
C GLY A 174 -10.72 18.91 -12.03
N GLY A 175 -11.48 17.97 -12.58
CA GLY A 175 -12.10 16.87 -11.83
C GLY A 175 -11.21 15.65 -11.61
N VAL A 176 -10.01 15.62 -12.21
CA VAL A 176 -9.07 14.48 -12.15
C VAL A 176 -7.67 14.97 -11.77
N THR A 177 -6.88 14.11 -11.13
CA THR A 177 -5.47 14.39 -10.86
C THR A 177 -4.60 13.57 -11.80
N ALA A 178 -3.98 14.26 -12.76
CA ALA A 178 -3.00 13.69 -13.66
C ALA A 178 -1.58 14.21 -13.37
N LEU A 179 -0.58 13.40 -13.68
CA LEU A 179 0.82 13.71 -13.40
C LEU A 179 1.77 13.04 -14.40
N SER A 180 3.00 13.54 -14.46
CA SER A 180 4.12 12.94 -15.17
C SER A 180 5.20 12.50 -14.17
N ALA A 181 5.42 11.20 -14.08
CA ALA A 181 6.51 10.63 -13.27
C ALA A 181 7.90 10.93 -13.84
N ALA A 182 7.99 11.18 -15.15
CA ALA A 182 9.26 11.46 -15.81
C ALA A 182 9.84 12.83 -15.41
N THR A 183 8.97 13.81 -15.16
CA THR A 183 9.36 15.19 -14.83
C THR A 183 9.01 15.60 -13.40
N ASN A 184 8.43 14.71 -12.60
CA ASN A 184 7.84 15.00 -11.31
C ASN A 184 6.82 16.16 -11.35
N ALA A 185 6.09 16.28 -12.46
CA ALA A 185 5.15 17.37 -12.69
C ALA A 185 3.71 16.90 -12.47
N MET A 186 2.90 17.79 -11.92
CA MET A 186 1.45 17.70 -11.99
C MET A 186 0.99 18.20 -13.36
N ASP A 187 -0.06 17.63 -13.93
CA ASP A 187 -0.62 18.08 -15.20
C ASP A 187 -1.48 19.33 -14.99
N VAL A 188 -0.90 20.50 -15.27
CA VAL A 188 -1.50 21.82 -15.00
C VAL A 188 -1.15 22.85 -16.07
N ALA A 189 -2.09 23.75 -16.36
CA ALA A 189 -1.89 24.87 -17.29
C ALA A 189 -1.19 26.09 -16.65
N VAL A 190 -1.18 26.20 -15.32
CA VAL A 190 -0.66 27.38 -14.61
C VAL A 190 0.82 27.65 -14.93
N PRO A 191 1.21 28.91 -15.25
CA PRO A 191 2.60 29.24 -15.52
C PRO A 191 3.54 28.89 -14.36
N GLY A 192 4.64 28.22 -14.68
CA GLY A 192 5.60 27.67 -13.73
C GLY A 192 5.27 26.25 -13.25
N GLY A 193 4.07 25.76 -13.55
CA GLY A 193 3.59 24.43 -13.23
C GLY A 193 3.46 24.16 -11.74
N GLN A 194 3.23 22.89 -11.41
CA GLN A 194 3.30 22.36 -10.06
C GLN A 194 4.08 21.05 -10.09
N ARG A 195 4.93 20.83 -9.09
CA ARG A 195 5.75 19.61 -8.99
C ARG A 195 5.40 18.86 -7.72
N PHE A 196 5.39 17.53 -7.77
CA PHE A 196 5.21 16.72 -6.58
C PHE A 196 6.56 16.33 -5.97
N PHE A 197 6.54 16.10 -4.65
CA PHE A 197 7.70 15.77 -3.86
C PHE A 197 7.28 14.94 -2.64
N LEU A 198 8.24 14.22 -2.07
CA LEU A 198 8.10 13.48 -0.83
C LEU A 198 8.59 14.33 0.34
N THR A 199 7.75 14.51 1.35
CA THR A 199 8.11 15.24 2.59
C THR A 199 9.02 14.41 3.48
N GLU A 200 9.65 15.03 4.49
CA GLU A 200 10.35 14.31 5.57
C GLU A 200 9.45 13.34 6.36
N HIS A 201 8.13 13.58 6.37
CA HIS A 201 7.12 12.70 6.97
C HIS A 201 6.58 11.62 6.02
N TRP A 202 7.26 11.39 4.89
CA TRP A 202 6.92 10.36 3.91
C TRP A 202 5.52 10.49 3.29
N THR A 203 4.90 11.68 3.34
CA THR A 203 3.71 12.03 2.55
C THR A 203 4.09 12.61 1.20
N VAL A 204 3.23 12.44 0.20
CA VAL A 204 3.40 13.10 -1.09
C VAL A 204 2.63 14.42 -1.11
N ARG A 205 3.35 15.49 -1.43
CA ARG A 205 2.81 16.85 -1.56
C ARG A 205 3.17 17.41 -2.92
N TYR A 206 2.61 18.56 -3.25
CA TYR A 206 2.97 19.30 -4.45
C TYR A 206 3.11 20.79 -4.16
N THR A 207 3.88 21.46 -5.00
CA THR A 207 4.14 22.89 -4.84
C THR A 207 2.87 23.70 -5.07
N GLN A 208 2.73 24.80 -4.34
CA GLN A 208 1.69 25.79 -4.62
C GLN A 208 1.86 26.33 -6.06
N ALA A 209 0.75 26.67 -6.71
CA ALA A 209 0.76 27.39 -7.98
C ALA A 209 1.67 28.64 -7.91
N HIS A 210 2.40 28.91 -8.99
CA HIS A 210 3.38 30.01 -9.09
C HIS A 210 4.55 29.93 -8.09
N SER A 211 4.72 28.80 -7.40
CA SER A 211 5.80 28.60 -6.44
C SER A 211 6.61 27.36 -6.76
N ALA A 212 7.92 27.50 -6.71
CA ALA A 212 8.87 26.38 -6.77
C ALA A 212 9.27 25.89 -5.37
N LEU A 213 8.68 26.44 -4.30
CA LEU A 213 9.10 26.16 -2.92
C LEU A 213 8.79 24.71 -2.55
N VAL A 214 9.86 23.94 -2.33
CA VAL A 214 9.83 22.62 -1.73
C VAL A 214 10.41 22.75 -0.31
N PRO A 215 9.68 22.35 0.75
CA PRO A 215 10.16 22.45 2.13
C PRO A 215 11.48 21.72 2.36
N ASN A 216 12.29 22.23 3.29
CA ASN A 216 13.53 21.56 3.69
C ASN A 216 13.25 20.13 4.20
N GLY A 217 14.18 19.21 3.96
CA GLY A 217 14.02 17.79 4.30
C GLY A 217 13.14 16.99 3.32
N SER A 218 12.52 17.65 2.34
CA SER A 218 11.79 16.97 1.27
C SER A 218 12.72 16.53 0.13
N THR A 219 12.25 15.58 -0.69
CA THR A 219 12.97 15.07 -1.87
C THR A 219 12.06 14.91 -3.08
N THR A 220 12.60 15.16 -4.27
CA THR A 220 11.93 14.88 -5.56
C THR A 220 12.40 13.56 -6.18
N ALA A 221 13.20 12.77 -5.47
CA ALA A 221 13.76 11.52 -5.97
C ALA A 221 12.89 10.31 -5.61
N GLY A 222 13.19 9.18 -6.25
CA GLY A 222 12.60 7.87 -5.95
C GLY A 222 11.34 7.54 -6.72
N PHE A 223 10.59 8.51 -7.23
CA PHE A 223 9.38 8.24 -7.98
C PHE A 223 9.67 7.56 -9.32
N ARG A 224 8.96 6.46 -9.59
CA ARG A 224 9.01 5.70 -10.84
C ARG A 224 7.63 5.18 -11.20
N ALA A 225 7.33 5.22 -12.49
CA ALA A 225 6.15 4.66 -13.09
C ALA A 225 6.56 3.53 -14.03
N PHE A 226 5.78 2.45 -14.08
CA PHE A 226 6.03 1.31 -14.95
C PHE A 226 4.85 1.05 -15.87
N ASP A 227 5.11 0.89 -17.17
CA ASP A 227 4.08 0.69 -18.18
C ASP A 227 3.31 -0.63 -17.94
N GLY A 228 1.98 -0.54 -18.04
CA GLY A 228 1.05 -1.60 -17.63
C GLY A 228 1.19 -2.06 -16.17
N GLY A 229 1.87 -1.27 -15.33
CA GLY A 229 2.21 -1.60 -13.95
C GLY A 229 1.77 -0.53 -12.96
N GLY A 230 2.63 -0.23 -11.99
CA GLY A 230 2.33 0.69 -10.91
C GLY A 230 3.31 1.85 -10.78
N PHE A 231 2.93 2.78 -9.91
CA PHE A 231 3.74 3.89 -9.44
C PHE A 231 4.41 3.52 -8.12
N PHE A 232 5.72 3.76 -8.00
CA PHE A 232 6.54 3.36 -6.87
C PHE A 232 7.41 4.51 -6.37
N ASN A 233 7.78 4.44 -5.09
CA ASN A 233 8.92 5.17 -4.56
C ASN A 233 10.05 4.18 -4.29
N LEU A 234 11.19 4.36 -4.97
CA LEU A 234 12.37 3.49 -4.93
C LEU A 234 13.51 4.10 -4.11
N LEU A 235 13.20 4.98 -3.14
CA LEU A 235 14.20 5.37 -2.15
C LEU A 235 14.58 4.16 -1.29
N ASP A 236 15.81 4.16 -0.78
CA ASP A 236 16.29 3.06 0.06
C ASP A 236 15.39 2.86 1.29
N GLY A 237 15.08 1.60 1.57
CA GLY A 237 14.15 1.22 2.63
C GLY A 237 12.67 1.42 2.36
N ALA A 238 12.26 2.08 1.25
CA ALA A 238 10.85 2.17 0.85
C ALA A 238 10.36 0.83 0.27
N TRP A 239 9.15 0.42 0.64
CA TRP A 239 8.62 -0.89 0.25
C TRP A 239 7.13 -0.90 -0.10
N GLY A 240 6.44 0.23 0.02
CA GLY A 240 5.02 0.27 -0.31
C GLY A 240 4.35 1.62 -0.14
N TRP A 241 3.09 1.67 -0.56
CA TRP A 241 2.18 2.77 -0.27
C TRP A 241 1.19 2.36 0.81
N VAL A 242 0.79 3.33 1.62
CA VAL A 242 -0.33 3.17 2.52
C VAL A 242 -1.25 4.39 2.49
N ALA A 243 -2.54 4.16 2.70
CA ALA A 243 -3.55 5.18 2.91
C ALA A 243 -3.88 5.29 4.40
N CYS A 244 -3.54 6.44 4.99
CA CYS A 244 -3.66 6.72 6.42
C CYS A 244 -4.76 7.72 6.73
N GLY A 245 -5.26 7.67 7.97
CA GLY A 245 -6.30 8.58 8.43
C GLY A 245 -7.63 8.40 7.71
N GLY A 246 -8.43 9.46 7.69
CA GLY A 246 -9.75 9.46 7.08
C GLY A 246 -10.55 10.69 7.51
N GLY A 247 -11.02 11.46 6.53
CA GLY A 247 -11.97 12.56 6.71
C GLY A 247 -13.02 12.54 5.61
N GLY A 248 -14.18 13.17 5.83
CA GLY A 248 -15.32 13.13 4.90
C GLY A 248 -16.17 11.85 5.04
N LYS A 249 -17.25 11.76 4.26
CA LYS A 249 -18.15 10.58 4.20
C LYS A 249 -18.45 10.22 2.75
N GLY A 250 -18.70 8.93 2.50
CA GLY A 250 -19.06 8.46 1.16
C GLY A 250 -17.98 8.75 0.12
N GLU A 251 -18.36 9.36 -1.00
CA GLU A 251 -17.47 9.71 -2.11
C GLU A 251 -16.44 10.79 -1.75
N GLU A 252 -16.70 11.61 -0.74
CA GLU A 252 -15.77 12.65 -0.28
C GLU A 252 -14.69 12.10 0.67
N ALA A 253 -14.77 10.83 1.05
CA ALA A 253 -13.83 10.26 2.00
C ALA A 253 -12.41 10.18 1.41
N GLN A 254 -11.48 10.91 2.03
CA GLN A 254 -10.07 11.01 1.66
C GLN A 254 -9.18 10.41 2.74
N ARG A 255 -8.10 9.76 2.32
CA ARG A 255 -7.03 9.24 3.17
C ARG A 255 -5.69 9.74 2.65
N THR A 256 -4.83 10.21 3.54
CA THR A 256 -3.50 10.72 3.15
C THR A 256 -2.65 9.58 2.60
N LEU A 257 -1.96 9.82 1.48
CA LEU A 257 -1.03 8.85 0.91
C LEU A 257 0.35 8.99 1.57
N HIS A 258 0.87 7.89 2.10
CA HIS A 258 2.23 7.80 2.62
C HIS A 258 3.03 6.72 1.89
N VAL A 259 4.34 6.96 1.78
CA VAL A 259 5.32 5.91 1.52
C VAL A 259 5.63 5.19 2.83
N ARG A 260 5.52 3.87 2.81
CA ARG A 260 5.94 3.02 3.91
C ARG A 260 7.37 2.53 3.70
N ASN A 261 8.16 2.57 4.75
CA ASN A 261 9.57 2.22 4.74
C ASN A 261 10.00 1.51 6.03
N SER A 262 11.30 1.21 6.14
CA SER A 262 11.90 0.52 7.29
C SER A 262 11.86 1.30 8.62
N THR A 263 11.71 2.62 8.60
CA THR A 263 11.74 3.48 9.80
C THR A 263 10.36 3.91 10.29
N ASN A 264 9.35 3.95 9.41
CA ASN A 264 7.98 4.36 9.75
C ASN A 264 6.96 3.21 9.74
N GLY A 265 7.41 1.97 9.47
CA GLY A 265 6.53 0.82 9.29
C GLY A 265 5.63 0.52 10.50
N GLU A 266 6.09 0.82 11.72
CA GLU A 266 5.33 0.64 12.96
C GLU A 266 4.25 1.71 13.17
N GLU A 267 4.60 2.98 12.95
CA GLU A 267 3.68 4.12 13.03
C GLU A 267 2.51 3.94 12.04
N LEU A 268 2.82 3.38 10.86
CA LEU A 268 1.86 3.18 9.78
C LEU A 268 1.13 1.82 9.84
N ARG A 269 1.24 1.05 10.93
CA ARG A 269 0.57 -0.27 11.07
C ARG A 269 -0.95 -0.20 10.96
N GLY A 270 -1.57 0.91 11.39
CA GLY A 270 -3.01 1.12 11.29
C GLY A 270 -3.50 1.61 9.92
N CYS A 271 -2.59 1.84 8.98
CA CYS A 271 -2.91 2.29 7.64
C CYS A 271 -3.17 1.12 6.69
N VAL A 272 -3.89 1.42 5.61
CA VAL A 272 -4.24 0.42 4.60
C VAL A 272 -3.16 0.38 3.53
N GLY A 273 -2.48 -0.76 3.37
CA GLY A 273 -1.54 -0.99 2.28
C GLY A 273 -2.24 -0.99 0.93
N LEU A 274 -1.59 -0.45 -0.10
CA LEU A 274 -2.12 -0.45 -1.46
C LEU A 274 -0.99 -0.39 -2.49
N ASN A 275 -1.32 -0.76 -3.72
CA ASN A 275 -0.55 -0.40 -4.90
C ASN A 275 -1.21 0.76 -5.65
N LEU A 276 -0.42 1.53 -6.39
CA LEU A 276 -0.94 2.61 -7.24
C LEU A 276 -0.82 2.17 -8.69
N ARG A 277 -1.91 1.63 -9.25
CA ARG A 277 -1.98 1.29 -10.68
C ARG A 277 -1.95 2.57 -11.51
N ILE A 278 -1.17 2.52 -12.58
CA ILE A 278 -1.12 3.57 -13.59
C ILE A 278 -2.28 3.41 -14.57
N GLU A 279 -3.00 4.49 -14.81
CA GLU A 279 -4.01 4.57 -15.87
C GLU A 279 -3.59 5.68 -16.83
N GLY A 280 -3.39 5.31 -18.11
CA GLY A 280 -3.00 6.27 -19.14
C GLY A 280 -3.99 7.43 -19.20
N PHE A 281 -3.46 8.65 -19.29
CA PHE A 281 -4.26 9.86 -19.37
C PHE A 281 -3.90 10.61 -20.63
N GLU A 282 -4.81 10.55 -21.61
CA GLU A 282 -4.74 11.30 -22.84
C GLU A 282 -5.92 12.27 -22.82
N ALA A 283 -5.62 13.56 -22.74
CA ALA A 283 -6.60 14.63 -22.81
C ALA A 283 -6.12 15.68 -23.81
N ASP A 284 -7.06 16.32 -24.49
CA ASP A 284 -6.78 17.40 -25.44
C ASP A 284 -6.34 18.70 -24.73
N GLU A 285 -6.48 18.75 -23.40
CA GLU A 285 -6.17 19.87 -22.50
C GLU A 285 -5.55 19.33 -21.19
N GLU A 286 -4.84 20.17 -20.44
CA GLU A 286 -4.31 19.80 -19.12
C GLU A 286 -5.43 19.42 -18.15
N ALA A 287 -5.17 18.51 -17.21
CA ALA A 287 -6.20 18.05 -16.27
C ALA A 287 -6.79 19.14 -15.35
N ALA A 288 -6.03 20.20 -15.05
CA ALA A 288 -6.49 21.33 -14.23
C ALA A 288 -5.76 22.63 -14.61
N TRP A 289 -6.37 23.79 -14.33
CA TRP A 289 -5.62 25.05 -14.40
C TRP A 289 -4.53 25.07 -13.33
N GLN A 290 -4.90 24.87 -12.06
CA GLN A 290 -3.99 24.54 -10.97
C GLN A 290 -4.69 23.59 -9.98
N TYR A 291 -3.92 22.74 -9.31
CA TYR A 291 -4.36 22.01 -8.14
C TYR A 291 -4.17 22.86 -6.87
N SER A 292 -5.11 22.75 -5.91
CA SER A 292 -5.16 23.53 -4.67
C SER A 292 -5.14 22.66 -3.43
#